data_AF-A0A7X4ZT52-F1
#
_entry.id   AF-A0A7X4ZT52-F1
#
_cell.length_a   1.000
_cell.length_b   1.000
_cell.length_c   1.000
_cell.angle_alpha   90.00
_cell.angle_beta   90.00
_cell.angle_gamma   90.00
#
_symmetry.space_group_name_H-M   'P 1'
#
loop_
_entity.id
_entity.type
_entity.pdbx_description
1 polymer ?
#
loop_
_entity_poly.entity_id
_entity_poly.type
_entity_poly.pdbx_seq_one_letter_code
_entity_poly.pdbx_strand_id
1 'polypeptide(L)'
;MMTWPEGRMEFVCTEPAEEGKREERWLGEVKVRSYGPGMAELIIYGRDSCINAVIGKYMSGQYICMPDIDTGCPLSRLSDLFWNKERLSANMNETDAVTVAHALRALSGYTGKDWL
;
A
#
# COMPACT_ATOMS: atom_id res chain seq x y z
N MET A 1 -0.98 -22.47 -4.96
CA MET A 1 -0.27 -22.24 -3.68
C MET A 1 0.04 -20.75 -3.64
N MET A 2 -0.37 -20.01 -2.61
CA MET A 2 -0.13 -18.56 -2.52
C MET A 2 1.31 -18.34 -2.07
N THR A 3 2.12 -17.68 -2.87
CA THR A 3 3.49 -17.28 -2.52
C THR A 3 3.46 -15.82 -2.10
N TRP A 4 3.48 -15.59 -0.79
CA TRP A 4 3.71 -14.27 -0.21
C TRP A 4 5.22 -14.09 0.03
N PRO A 5 5.73 -12.85 -0.04
CA PRO A 5 7.16 -12.63 0.18
C PRO A 5 7.52 -13.02 1.61
N GLU A 6 8.43 -13.99 1.74
CA GLU A 6 9.09 -14.29 3.01
C GLU A 6 10.10 -13.18 3.31
N GLY A 7 9.64 -12.08 3.89
CA GLY A 7 10.51 -11.00 4.33
C GLY A 7 10.08 -9.61 3.88
N ARG A 8 11.08 -8.79 3.55
CA ARG A 8 10.97 -7.37 3.22
C ARG A 8 11.10 -7.21 1.71
N MET A 9 10.23 -6.40 1.12
CA MET A 9 10.26 -6.07 -0.30
C MET A 9 10.41 -4.57 -0.47
N GLU A 10 11.44 -4.17 -1.20
CA GLU A 10 11.69 -2.77 -1.52
C GLU A 10 10.91 -2.36 -2.77
N PHE A 11 10.46 -1.11 -2.79
CA PHE A 11 9.81 -0.49 -3.94
C PHE A 11 10.22 0.97 -4.04
N VAL A 12 10.06 1.55 -5.22
CA VAL A 12 10.35 2.96 -5.46
C VAL A 12 9.02 3.71 -5.56
N CYS A 13 8.84 4.67 -4.67
CA CYS A 13 7.76 5.63 -4.77
C CYS A 13 8.14 6.72 -5.77
N THR A 14 7.17 7.11 -6.58
CA THR A 14 7.27 8.23 -7.52
C THR A 14 6.05 9.12 -7.32
N GLU A 15 6.29 10.39 -7.01
CA GLU A 15 5.26 11.43 -7.04
C GLU A 15 5.48 12.29 -8.28
N PRO A 16 4.51 12.33 -9.21
CA PRO A 16 4.65 13.12 -10.43
C PRO A 16 4.80 14.58 -10.06
N ALA A 17 5.73 15.25 -10.74
CA ALA A 17 5.96 16.66 -10.49
C ALA A 17 4.73 17.49 -10.87
N GLU A 18 4.32 18.41 -10.00
CA GLU A 18 3.48 19.52 -10.42
C GLU A 18 4.24 20.41 -11.42
N GLU A 19 3.48 21.19 -12.20
CA GLU A 19 4.04 22.03 -13.26
C GLU A 19 5.17 22.94 -12.71
N GLY A 20 6.40 22.72 -13.21
CA GLY A 20 7.59 23.46 -12.79
C GLY A 20 8.39 22.85 -11.61
N LYS A 21 7.96 21.72 -11.02
CA LYS A 21 8.72 20.99 -9.99
C LYS A 21 9.49 19.80 -10.58
N ARG A 22 10.39 19.22 -9.79
CA ARG A 22 11.04 17.93 -10.12
C ARG A 22 10.21 16.78 -9.57
N GLU A 23 10.23 15.65 -10.27
CA GLU A 23 9.63 14.39 -9.80
C GLU A 23 10.33 14.00 -8.49
N GLU A 24 9.55 13.74 -7.46
CA GLU A 24 10.08 13.24 -6.20
C GLU A 24 10.08 11.72 -6.21
N ARG A 25 11.21 11.15 -5.76
CA ARG A 25 11.41 9.70 -5.69
C ARG A 25 12.02 9.33 -4.36
N TRP A 26 11.47 8.30 -3.73
CA TRP A 26 12.02 7.74 -2.50
C TRP A 26 11.87 6.23 -2.47
N LEU A 27 12.68 5.58 -1.65
CA LEU A 27 12.59 4.14 -1.39
C LEU A 27 11.55 3.88 -0.30
N GLY A 28 10.74 2.86 -0.53
CA GLY A 28 9.83 2.28 0.46
C GLY A 28 10.12 0.80 0.64
N GLU A 29 9.71 0.26 1.77
CA GLU A 29 9.84 -1.17 2.10
C GLU A 29 8.49 -1.66 2.63
N VAL A 30 8.04 -2.84 2.18
CA VAL A 30 6.86 -3.51 2.72
C VAL A 30 7.24 -4.90 3.23
N LYS A 31 6.81 -5.21 4.43
CA LYS A 31 6.99 -6.51 5.06
C LYS A 31 5.63 -7.14 5.34
N VAL A 32 5.43 -8.36 4.88
CA VAL A 32 4.26 -9.16 5.22
C VAL A 32 4.53 -9.87 6.55
N ARG A 33 3.74 -9.57 7.58
CA ARG A 33 3.89 -10.15 8.93
C ARG A 33 3.12 -11.44 9.10
N SER A 34 1.90 -11.45 8.60
CA SER A 34 0.97 -12.57 8.67
C SER A 34 0.04 -12.49 7.48
N TYR A 35 -0.45 -13.63 7.00
CA TYR A 35 -1.46 -13.67 5.96
C TYR A 35 -2.36 -14.88 6.17
N GLY A 36 -3.61 -14.73 5.73
CA GLY A 36 -4.63 -15.77 5.80
C GLY A 36 -5.56 -15.70 4.59
N PRO A 37 -6.60 -16.53 4.55
CA PRO A 37 -7.58 -16.48 3.47
C PRO A 37 -8.26 -15.11 3.41
N GLY A 38 -7.95 -14.31 2.38
CA GLY A 38 -8.57 -13.01 2.16
C GLY A 38 -8.06 -11.87 3.03
N MET A 39 -6.95 -12.04 3.75
CA MET A 39 -6.34 -10.96 4.54
C MET A 39 -4.82 -11.06 4.62
N ALA A 40 -4.15 -9.93 4.80
CA ALA A 40 -2.72 -9.87 5.10
C ALA A 40 -2.41 -8.68 6.04
N GLU A 41 -1.51 -8.92 6.99
CA GLU A 41 -0.93 -7.92 7.87
C GLU A 41 0.41 -7.46 7.30
N LEU A 42 0.57 -6.16 7.18
CA LEU A 42 1.68 -5.48 6.52
C LEU A 42 2.33 -4.49 7.48
N ILE A 43 3.64 -4.32 7.33
CA ILE A 43 4.35 -3.15 7.84
C ILE A 43 4.96 -2.44 6.64
N ILE A 44 4.63 -1.16 6.48
CA ILE A 44 5.06 -0.33 5.36
C ILE A 44 5.97 0.76 5.90
N TYR A 45 7.14 0.91 5.30
CA TYR A 45 8.13 1.94 5.61
C TYR A 45 8.32 2.86 4.41
N GLY A 46 8.44 4.17 4.64
CA GLY A 46 8.84 5.11 3.59
C GLY A 46 9.10 6.52 4.13
N ARG A 47 10.10 7.22 3.57
CA ARG A 47 10.43 8.65 3.82
C ARG A 47 10.25 9.07 5.30
N ASP A 48 10.73 8.24 6.23
CA ASP A 48 10.71 8.38 7.70
C ASP A 48 9.42 7.96 8.45
N SER A 49 8.43 7.39 7.77
CA SER A 49 7.22 6.80 8.39
C SER A 49 7.27 5.27 8.44
N CYS A 50 6.56 4.71 9.41
CA CYS A 50 6.31 3.28 9.57
C CYS A 50 4.83 3.09 9.89
N ILE A 51 4.11 2.37 9.03
CA ILE A 51 2.67 2.19 9.08
C ILE A 51 2.37 0.71 9.21
N ASN A 52 1.75 0.30 10.31
CA ASN A 52 1.14 -1.03 10.39
C ASN A 52 -0.22 -0.99 9.68
N ALA A 53 -0.43 -1.95 8.78
CA ALA A 53 -1.65 -2.01 7.99
C ALA A 53 -2.20 -3.45 7.92
N VAL A 54 -3.51 -3.57 7.85
CA VAL A 54 -4.21 -4.82 7.56
C VAL A 54 -5.00 -4.61 6.29
N ILE A 55 -4.71 -5.41 5.26
CA ILE A 55 -5.53 -5.47 4.06
C ILE A 55 -6.44 -6.69 4.13
N GLY A 56 -7.67 -6.52 3.67
CA GLY A 56 -8.67 -7.59 3.71
C GLY A 56 -9.68 -7.45 2.58
N LYS A 57 -10.48 -8.50 2.39
CA LYS A 57 -11.66 -8.46 1.52
C LYS A 57 -12.95 -8.69 2.28
N TYR A 58 -14.02 -8.17 1.71
CA TYR A 58 -15.39 -8.37 2.16
C TYR A 58 -16.28 -8.56 0.93
N MET A 59 -17.58 -8.84 1.14
CA MET A 59 -18.51 -9.20 0.06
C MET A 59 -18.53 -8.23 -1.14
N SER A 60 -18.22 -6.96 -0.91
CA SER A 60 -18.33 -5.91 -1.94
C SER A 60 -16.98 -5.31 -2.36
N GLY A 61 -15.85 -5.81 -1.88
CA GLY A 61 -14.55 -5.24 -2.25
C GLY A 61 -13.40 -5.60 -1.32
N GLN A 62 -12.38 -4.75 -1.34
CA GLN A 62 -11.19 -4.83 -0.49
C GLN A 62 -11.06 -3.56 0.34
N TYR A 63 -10.33 -3.65 1.45
CA TYR A 63 -10.08 -2.53 2.33
C TYR A 63 -8.66 -2.58 2.89
N ILE A 64 -8.24 -1.43 3.41
CA ILE A 64 -7.08 -1.29 4.26
C ILE A 64 -7.49 -0.64 5.57
N CYS A 65 -6.92 -1.13 6.66
CA CYS A 65 -7.01 -0.55 7.99
C CYS A 65 -5.61 -0.28 8.51
N MET A 66 -5.36 0.90 9.05
CA MET A 66 -4.09 1.34 9.63
C MET A 66 -4.36 1.82 11.05
N PRO A 67 -4.31 0.91 12.05
CA PRO A 67 -4.75 1.21 13.41
C PRO A 67 -3.91 2.28 14.11
N ASP A 68 -2.61 2.39 13.77
CA ASP A 68 -1.69 3.36 14.40
C ASP A 68 -2.11 4.83 14.19
N ILE A 69 -2.87 5.08 13.13
CA ILE A 69 -3.34 6.41 12.73
C ILE A 69 -4.88 6.49 12.69
N ASP A 70 -5.56 5.54 13.33
CA ASP A 70 -7.04 5.45 13.41
C ASP A 70 -7.74 5.62 12.06
N THR A 71 -7.18 5.00 11.01
CA THR A 71 -7.63 5.20 9.63
C THR A 71 -7.97 3.88 8.94
N GLY A 72 -9.01 3.89 8.10
CA GLY A 72 -9.27 2.81 7.17
C GLY A 72 -10.11 3.26 5.99
N CYS A 73 -9.91 2.65 4.84
CA CYS A 73 -10.69 2.95 3.64
C CYS A 73 -10.84 1.73 2.72
N PRO A 74 -11.88 1.73 1.86
CA PRO A 74 -11.96 0.79 0.75
C PRO A 74 -10.78 0.99 -0.21
N LEU A 75 -10.34 -0.11 -0.82
CA LEU A 75 -9.33 -0.15 -1.87
C LEU A 75 -9.96 -0.56 -3.20
N SER A 76 -9.35 -0.09 -4.30
CA SER A 76 -9.56 -0.63 -5.64
C SER A 76 -8.75 -1.94 -5.80
N ARG A 77 -8.27 -2.22 -7.00
CA ARG A 77 -7.23 -3.22 -7.25
C ARG A 77 -5.93 -2.80 -6.58
N LEU A 78 -5.16 -3.75 -6.07
CA LEU A 78 -3.87 -3.44 -5.42
C LEU A 78 -2.89 -2.71 -6.36
N SER A 79 -2.89 -3.00 -7.66
CA SER A 79 -2.07 -2.30 -8.67
C SER A 79 -2.54 -0.88 -9.03
N ASP A 80 -3.74 -0.48 -8.63
CA ASP A 80 -4.37 0.78 -9.03
C ASP A 80 -3.87 1.95 -8.17
N LEU A 81 -2.77 2.56 -8.59
CA LEU A 81 -2.16 3.68 -7.86
C LEU A 81 -3.07 4.91 -7.78
N PHE A 82 -3.81 5.22 -8.83
CA PHE A 82 -4.58 6.46 -8.90
C PHE A 82 -5.70 6.45 -7.88
N TRP A 83 -6.55 5.43 -7.92
CA TRP A 83 -7.68 5.31 -7.00
C TRP A 83 -7.23 5.06 -5.57
N ASN A 84 -6.23 4.20 -5.35
CA ASN A 84 -5.76 3.93 -4.00
C ASN A 84 -5.12 5.19 -3.39
N LYS A 85 -4.29 5.93 -4.14
CA LYS A 85 -3.72 7.20 -3.66
C LYS A 85 -4.83 8.17 -3.28
N GLU A 86 -5.81 8.40 -4.16
CA GLU A 86 -6.90 9.35 -3.89
C GLU A 86 -7.67 9.00 -2.61
N ARG A 87 -8.02 7.72 -2.42
CA ARG A 87 -8.72 7.26 -1.21
C ARG A 87 -7.86 7.37 0.05
N LEU A 88 -6.57 7.07 -0.05
CA LEU A 88 -5.63 7.17 1.07
C LEU A 88 -5.37 8.63 1.45
N SER A 89 -5.10 9.50 0.48
CA SER A 89 -4.85 10.94 0.69
C SER A 89 -6.04 11.68 1.31
N ALA A 90 -7.26 11.14 1.21
CA ALA A 90 -8.41 11.67 1.91
C ALA A 90 -8.37 11.44 3.44
N ASN A 91 -7.53 10.52 3.91
CA ASN A 91 -7.45 10.10 5.31
C ASN A 91 -6.04 10.23 5.92
N MET A 92 -5.00 10.46 5.12
CA MET A 92 -3.62 10.63 5.58
C MET A 92 -2.87 11.66 4.72
N ASN A 93 -1.64 12.01 5.10
CA ASN A 93 -0.81 12.91 4.30
C ASN A 93 -0.45 12.29 2.94
N GLU A 94 -0.17 13.14 1.94
CA GLU A 94 0.03 12.67 0.57
C GLU A 94 1.24 11.74 0.42
N THR A 95 2.34 12.02 1.11
CA THR A 95 3.55 11.18 1.07
C THR A 95 3.28 9.76 1.57
N ASP A 96 2.57 9.60 2.68
CA ASP A 96 2.18 8.30 3.21
C ASP A 96 1.17 7.61 2.29
N ALA A 97 0.21 8.35 1.75
CA ALA A 97 -0.76 7.82 0.80
C ALA A 97 -0.10 7.25 -0.47
N VAL A 98 0.87 7.99 -1.03
CA VAL A 98 1.70 7.53 -2.15
C VAL A 98 2.50 6.29 -1.75
N THR A 99 3.13 6.31 -0.57
CA THR A 99 3.95 5.19 -0.08
C THR A 99 3.12 3.91 0.07
N VAL A 100 1.95 4.00 0.71
CA VAL A 100 1.04 2.87 0.89
C VAL A 100 0.52 2.38 -0.47
N ALA A 101 0.10 3.28 -1.37
CA ALA A 101 -0.37 2.88 -2.70
C ALA A 101 0.71 2.12 -3.50
N HIS A 102 1.96 2.57 -3.47
CA HIS A 102 3.07 1.88 -4.12
C HIS A 102 3.41 0.55 -3.45
N ALA A 103 3.29 0.45 -2.12
CA ALA A 103 3.45 -0.82 -1.40
C ALA A 103 2.42 -1.86 -1.87
N LEU A 104 1.14 -1.47 -2.00
CA LEU A 104 0.08 -2.34 -2.51
C LEU A 104 0.35 -2.79 -3.95
N ARG A 105 0.82 -1.89 -4.81
CA ARG A 105 1.19 -2.24 -6.19
C ARG A 105 2.38 -3.20 -6.25
N ALA A 106 3.38 -3.01 -5.40
CA ALA A 106 4.52 -3.92 -5.30
C ALA A 106 4.06 -5.31 -4.85
N LEU A 107 3.17 -5.40 -3.85
CA LEU A 107 2.57 -6.66 -3.41
C LEU A 107 1.77 -7.35 -4.51
N SER A 108 1.02 -6.59 -5.30
CA SER A 108 0.32 -7.12 -6.48
C SER A 108 1.29 -7.71 -7.50
N GLY A 109 2.36 -6.98 -7.82
CA GLY A 109 3.39 -7.44 -8.75
C GLY A 109 4.09 -8.71 -8.29
N TYR A 110 4.39 -8.83 -6.99
CA TYR A 110 5.03 -10.02 -6.43
C TYR A 110 4.10 -11.23 -6.39
N THR A 111 2.88 -11.04 -5.90
CA THR A 111 1.91 -12.14 -5.75
C THR A 111 1.24 -12.54 -7.07
N GLY A 112 1.36 -11.70 -8.11
CA GLY A 112 0.64 -11.83 -9.37
C GLY A 112 -0.86 -11.63 -9.23
N LYS A 113 -1.31 -10.92 -8.17
CA LYS A 113 -2.72 -10.78 -7.81
C LYS A 113 -3.08 -9.37 -7.38
N ASP A 114 -4.18 -8.88 -7.95
CA ASP A 114 -4.79 -7.61 -7.56
C ASP A 114 -5.86 -7.74 -6.47
N TRP A 115 -6.14 -8.97 -6.06
CA TRP A 115 -7.20 -9.31 -5.11
C TRP A 115 -6.71 -10.38 -4.13
N LEU A 116 -7.02 -10.17 -2.85
CA LEU A 116 -6.83 -11.12 -1.75
C LEU A 116 -7.74 -12.35 -1.85
#